data_AF-U6MNC3-F1
#
_entry.id   AF-U6MNC3-F1
#
_cell.length_a   1.000
_cell.length_b   1.000
_cell.length_c   1.000
_cell.angle_alpha   90.00
_cell.angle_beta   90.00
_cell.angle_gamma   90.00
#
_symmetry.space_group_name_H-M   'P 1'
#
loop_
_entity.id
_entity.type
_entity.pdbx_description
1 polymer ?
#
loop_
_entity_poly.entity_id
_entity_poly.type
_entity_poly.pdbx_seq_one_letter_code
_entity_poly.pdbx_strand_id
1 'polypeptide(L)'
;MLKAANGLQDALNKFCLLQCLASAELTTCNNCRARLVSNVVNGTGTSTKKIYQCFYKASTEGDIEGRCTSDCGEEQECTEPELMMADPVWSTDEAIREVMNNFKTYFCKEDKCLKETQDRLDNFCKDALRFLCPSNDSNCSGGPVARKDVGNLTEQEQVWRCYNPSVLSGDFSSTCIWGCLPHEVACQSGVRGRVSDKHWSLTSPLENIIKHAHAEAYKAGEKYVLQNMLDNACKEALASKCPPEEASCMGGAVARKDLPSPGATTKAWSCYHPKAIINSTFTSFCISDCGEDVQCLHGTNPAEGMVWTSEVDLEKLISDNVHQTCYGTDPPGTSNALQRELDKYCRELLSDRCTGDFCVGGAVARKDVGDSSQREKQWRCYSPSQLTTLDDTALCVNECGEEISCKQGVSNGVSSLHWTEEPAILSLIEEKKKKDCNVAA
;
A
#
# COMPACT_ATOMS: atom_id res chain seq x y z
N MET A 1 13.07 -21.76 -5.13
CA MET A 1 14.54 -21.78 -5.34
C MET A 1 15.14 -20.37 -5.30
N LEU A 2 14.65 -19.41 -6.09
CA LEU A 2 15.15 -18.01 -6.08
C LEU A 2 14.89 -17.24 -4.77
N LYS A 3 13.78 -17.54 -4.08
CA LYS A 3 13.47 -16.98 -2.74
C LYS A 3 14.43 -17.40 -1.62
N ALA A 4 15.27 -18.42 -1.84
CA ALA A 4 16.30 -18.86 -0.89
C ALA A 4 17.67 -18.22 -1.22
N ALA A 5 17.67 -17.10 -1.95
CA ALA A 5 18.87 -16.34 -2.24
C ALA A 5 19.19 -15.34 -1.13
N ASN A 6 20.47 -15.01 -0.99
CA ASN A 6 20.96 -14.09 0.04
C ASN A 6 20.84 -12.61 -0.35
N GLY A 7 20.37 -12.33 -1.57
CA GLY A 7 20.22 -10.98 -2.14
C GLY A 7 19.75 -11.04 -3.60
N LEU A 8 19.40 -9.90 -4.19
CA LEU A 8 18.88 -9.79 -5.55
C LEU A 8 19.90 -10.31 -6.56
N GLN A 9 21.16 -9.93 -6.42
CA GLN A 9 22.22 -10.40 -7.31
C GLN A 9 22.39 -11.92 -7.26
N ASP A 10 22.25 -12.55 -6.10
CA ASP A 10 22.30 -14.01 -5.97
C ASP A 10 21.10 -14.69 -6.62
N ALA A 11 19.90 -14.09 -6.50
CA ALA A 11 18.73 -14.56 -7.23
C ALA A 11 18.92 -14.47 -8.76
N LEU A 12 19.50 -13.37 -9.27
CA LEU A 12 19.82 -13.23 -10.69
C LEU A 12 20.87 -14.26 -11.15
N ASN A 13 21.89 -14.54 -10.33
CA ASN A 13 22.88 -15.58 -10.65
C ASN A 13 22.24 -16.97 -10.71
N LYS A 14 21.33 -17.29 -9.77
CA LYS A 14 20.57 -18.55 -9.77
C LYS A 14 19.63 -18.65 -10.95
N PHE A 15 19.01 -17.56 -11.38
CA PHE A 15 18.23 -17.52 -12.61
C PHE A 15 19.10 -17.87 -13.82
N CYS A 16 20.27 -17.27 -13.96
CA CYS A 16 21.20 -17.60 -15.04
C CYS A 16 21.61 -19.08 -15.04
N LEU A 17 21.85 -19.65 -13.85
CA LEU A 17 22.15 -21.07 -13.71
C LEU A 17 20.98 -21.96 -14.17
N LEU A 18 19.75 -21.62 -13.80
CA LEU A 18 18.56 -22.36 -14.22
C LEU A 18 18.35 -22.28 -15.73
N GLN A 19 18.55 -21.11 -16.33
CA GLN A 19 18.47 -20.94 -17.79
C GLN A 19 19.56 -21.75 -18.51
N CYS A 20 20.75 -21.83 -17.93
CA CYS A 20 21.84 -22.66 -18.48
C CYS A 20 21.43 -24.13 -18.50
N LEU A 21 20.96 -24.64 -17.35
CA LEU A 21 20.55 -26.04 -17.20
C LEU A 21 19.38 -26.43 -18.10
N ALA A 22 18.57 -25.46 -18.51
CA ALA A 22 17.46 -25.67 -19.45
C ALA A 22 17.91 -25.68 -20.92
N SER A 23 19.14 -25.23 -21.23
CA SER A 23 19.66 -25.20 -22.59
C SER A 23 20.20 -26.57 -22.99
N ALA A 24 19.67 -27.13 -24.09
CA ALA A 24 20.11 -28.41 -24.65
C ALA A 24 21.52 -28.35 -25.28
N GLU A 25 22.05 -27.15 -25.51
CA GLU A 25 23.32 -26.92 -26.21
C GLU A 25 24.54 -26.83 -25.26
N LEU A 26 24.31 -26.77 -23.94
CA LEU A 26 25.36 -26.55 -22.95
C LEU A 26 25.64 -27.82 -22.15
N THR A 27 26.91 -28.26 -22.17
CA THR A 27 27.34 -29.50 -21.48
C THR A 27 27.84 -29.26 -20.06
N THR A 28 28.08 -28.00 -19.67
CA THR A 28 28.54 -27.61 -18.34
C THR A 28 27.82 -26.34 -17.86
N CYS A 29 27.10 -26.44 -16.74
CA CYS A 29 26.36 -25.33 -16.15
C CYS A 29 26.79 -25.12 -14.70
N ASN A 30 27.99 -24.57 -14.52
CA ASN A 30 28.52 -24.22 -13.21
C ASN A 30 28.92 -22.74 -13.21
N ASN A 31 28.72 -22.06 -12.08
CA ASN A 31 29.17 -20.69 -11.85
C ASN A 31 28.60 -19.63 -12.83
N CYS A 32 27.32 -19.74 -13.20
CA CYS A 32 26.63 -18.73 -13.99
C CYS A 32 26.44 -17.42 -13.20
N ARG A 33 26.51 -16.28 -13.90
CA ARG A 33 26.46 -14.93 -13.30
C ARG A 33 25.63 -13.99 -14.17
N ALA A 34 24.76 -13.18 -13.56
CA ALA A 34 24.07 -12.09 -14.24
C ALA A 34 24.89 -10.80 -14.11
N ARG A 35 25.12 -10.10 -15.22
CA ARG A 35 25.87 -8.82 -15.23
C ARG A 35 25.22 -7.81 -16.17
N LEU A 36 25.33 -6.53 -15.81
CA LEU A 36 25.00 -5.41 -16.68
C LEU A 36 26.26 -5.02 -17.47
N VAL A 37 26.20 -5.08 -18.79
CA VAL A 37 27.33 -4.78 -19.69
C VAL A 37 26.94 -3.74 -20.73
N SER A 38 27.91 -3.01 -21.25
CA SER A 38 27.70 -2.06 -22.33
C SER A 38 27.66 -2.79 -23.67
N ASN A 39 26.54 -2.73 -24.39
CA ASN A 39 26.48 -3.28 -25.74
C ASN A 39 27.13 -2.29 -26.73
N VAL A 40 28.28 -2.65 -27.30
CA VAL A 40 28.89 -1.90 -28.41
C VAL A 40 28.22 -2.39 -29.68
N VAL A 41 27.13 -1.75 -30.09
CA VAL A 41 26.57 -1.97 -31.42
C VAL A 41 27.56 -1.38 -32.42
N ASN A 42 28.20 -2.22 -33.22
CA ASN A 42 29.07 -1.79 -34.32
C ASN A 42 28.28 -0.94 -35.31
N GLY A 43 28.34 0.38 -35.13
CA GLY A 43 27.67 1.36 -35.96
C GLY A 43 27.84 2.74 -35.35
N THR A 44 28.55 3.61 -36.04
CA THR A 44 28.88 4.99 -35.65
C THR A 44 27.70 5.76 -35.03
N GLY A 45 27.71 5.94 -33.71
CA GLY A 45 26.73 6.75 -32.99
C GLY A 45 26.78 6.52 -31.47
N THR A 46 27.07 7.58 -30.72
CA THR A 46 27.38 7.63 -29.28
C THR A 46 26.20 7.34 -28.34
N SER A 47 25.64 6.12 -28.38
CA SER A 47 24.68 5.63 -27.38
C SER A 47 24.99 4.19 -26.99
N THR A 48 25.77 4.00 -25.92
CA THR A 48 26.03 2.68 -25.34
C THR A 48 24.84 2.25 -24.48
N LYS A 49 23.93 1.45 -25.05
CA LYS A 49 22.83 0.84 -24.29
C LYS A 49 23.39 -0.26 -23.39
N LYS A 50 23.16 -0.15 -22.08
CA LYS A 50 23.54 -1.19 -21.12
C LYS A 50 22.48 -2.29 -21.09
N ILE A 51 22.90 -3.55 -21.15
CA ILE A 51 22.03 -4.72 -21.15
C ILE A 51 22.49 -5.75 -20.11
N TYR A 52 21.54 -6.42 -19.49
CA TYR A 52 21.80 -7.55 -18.63
C TYR A 52 22.01 -8.81 -19.48
N GLN A 53 23.04 -9.56 -19.14
CA GLN A 53 23.37 -10.83 -19.79
C GLN A 53 23.80 -11.86 -18.75
N CYS A 54 23.53 -13.14 -19.03
CA CYS A 54 24.06 -14.26 -18.26
C CYS A 54 25.40 -14.70 -18.85
N PHE A 55 26.39 -14.87 -17.98
CA PHE A 55 27.75 -15.27 -18.33
C PHE A 55 28.19 -16.49 -17.53
N TYR A 56 29.21 -17.18 -18.05
CA TYR A 56 30.03 -18.10 -17.28
C TYR A 56 31.17 -17.35 -16.58
N LYS A 57 31.43 -17.73 -15.33
CA LYS A 57 32.67 -17.36 -14.64
C LYS A 57 33.88 -17.97 -15.37
N ALA A 58 34.83 -17.15 -15.83
CA ALA A 58 36.05 -17.63 -16.46
C ALA A 58 36.97 -18.31 -15.44
N SER A 59 37.65 -19.38 -15.84
CA SER A 59 38.69 -20.03 -15.00
C SER A 59 40.04 -19.32 -15.05
N THR A 60 40.26 -18.49 -16.08
CA THR A 60 41.49 -17.70 -16.35
C THR A 60 41.10 -16.51 -17.23
N GLU A 61 41.66 -15.32 -16.95
CA GLU A 61 41.52 -14.03 -17.68
C GLU A 61 40.32 -13.91 -18.64
N GLY A 62 39.27 -13.20 -18.21
CA GLY A 62 38.17 -12.78 -19.09
C GLY A 62 38.31 -11.31 -19.53
N ASP A 63 37.50 -10.87 -20.48
CA ASP A 63 37.66 -9.54 -21.13
C ASP A 63 36.52 -8.55 -20.83
N ILE A 64 35.53 -8.93 -20.01
CA ILE A 64 34.30 -8.15 -19.82
C ILE A 64 34.18 -7.65 -18.37
N GLU A 65 34.24 -6.33 -18.20
CA GLU A 65 33.90 -5.64 -16.97
C GLU A 65 32.38 -5.39 -16.93
N GLY A 66 31.67 -6.20 -16.14
CA GLY A 66 30.23 -6.10 -15.95
C GLY A 66 29.88 -5.58 -14.56
N ARG A 67 28.85 -4.73 -14.46
CA ARG A 67 28.35 -4.24 -13.17
C ARG A 67 27.29 -5.16 -12.59
N CYS A 68 27.20 -5.16 -11.26
CA CYS A 68 26.23 -5.94 -10.51
C CYS A 68 25.00 -5.09 -10.18
N THR A 69 23.97 -5.76 -9.71
CA THR A 69 22.75 -5.14 -9.21
C THR A 69 22.77 -5.18 -7.68
N SER A 70 22.48 -4.05 -7.04
CA SER A 70 22.22 -4.01 -5.61
C SER A 70 20.92 -4.75 -5.29
N ASP A 71 20.65 -4.98 -4.00
CA ASP A 71 19.37 -5.53 -3.58
C ASP A 71 18.19 -4.64 -3.99
N CYS A 72 18.46 -3.35 -4.19
CA CYS A 72 17.52 -2.35 -4.69
C CYS A 72 17.51 -2.16 -6.20
N GLY A 73 18.06 -3.09 -6.98
CA GLY A 73 18.00 -2.99 -8.44
C GLY A 73 18.90 -1.89 -9.01
N GLU A 74 19.76 -1.28 -8.20
CA GLU A 74 20.67 -0.22 -8.64
C GLU A 74 21.97 -0.81 -9.17
N GLU A 75 22.59 -0.10 -10.10
CA GLU A 75 23.87 -0.51 -10.67
C GLU A 75 25.01 -0.28 -9.66
N GLN A 76 25.72 -1.34 -9.27
CA GLN A 76 26.82 -1.30 -8.32
C GLN A 76 28.06 -2.05 -8.82
N GLU A 77 29.21 -1.78 -8.21
CA GLU A 77 30.39 -2.63 -8.42
C GLU A 77 30.16 -4.02 -7.86
N CYS A 78 30.67 -5.04 -8.54
CA CYS A 78 30.59 -6.41 -8.06
C CYS A 78 31.61 -6.63 -6.93
N THR A 79 31.17 -7.23 -5.82
CA THR A 79 32.04 -7.66 -4.72
C THR A 79 33.05 -8.74 -5.13
N GLU A 80 32.77 -9.48 -6.20
CA GLU A 80 33.72 -10.34 -6.90
C GLU A 80 34.12 -9.66 -8.23
N PRO A 81 35.30 -9.00 -8.31
CA PRO A 81 35.75 -8.27 -9.50
C PRO A 81 36.27 -9.18 -10.62
N GLU A 82 35.99 -10.48 -10.58
CA GLU A 82 36.58 -11.46 -11.49
C GLU A 82 35.95 -11.41 -12.89
N LEU A 83 36.81 -11.60 -13.89
CA LEU A 83 36.51 -11.45 -15.30
C LEU A 83 35.62 -12.59 -15.86
N MET A 84 34.73 -12.28 -16.80
CA MET A 84 33.75 -13.23 -17.38
C MET A 84 34.14 -13.69 -18.79
N MET A 85 33.75 -14.90 -19.19
CA MET A 85 33.91 -15.36 -20.59
C MET A 85 32.82 -14.76 -21.49
N ALA A 86 33.21 -14.33 -22.69
CA ALA A 86 32.35 -13.59 -23.62
C ALA A 86 31.24 -14.41 -24.29
N ASP A 87 31.29 -15.75 -24.26
CA ASP A 87 30.33 -16.62 -24.94
C ASP A 87 30.01 -17.91 -24.18
N PRO A 88 28.80 -18.48 -24.32
CA PRO A 88 27.60 -17.95 -24.98
C PRO A 88 26.65 -17.22 -24.01
N VAL A 89 25.82 -16.30 -24.52
CA VAL A 89 24.74 -15.63 -23.79
C VAL A 89 23.42 -16.37 -24.05
N TRP A 90 22.81 -16.99 -23.03
CA TRP A 90 21.59 -17.80 -23.17
C TRP A 90 20.34 -17.17 -22.50
N SER A 91 20.35 -15.88 -22.22
CA SER A 91 19.19 -15.15 -21.69
C SER A 91 19.04 -13.77 -22.33
N THR A 92 17.81 -13.25 -22.34
CA THR A 92 17.52 -11.88 -22.80
C THR A 92 17.60 -10.89 -21.65
N ASP A 93 17.99 -9.64 -21.97
CA ASP A 93 17.95 -8.50 -21.03
C ASP A 93 16.56 -8.36 -20.37
N GLU A 94 15.51 -8.58 -21.17
CA GLU A 94 14.12 -8.55 -20.72
C GLU A 94 13.84 -9.58 -19.62
N ALA A 95 14.27 -10.84 -19.79
CA ALA A 95 14.02 -11.89 -18.81
C ALA A 95 14.78 -11.67 -17.49
N ILE A 96 16.03 -11.17 -17.56
CA ILE A 96 16.78 -10.82 -16.34
C ILE A 96 16.11 -9.63 -15.64
N ARG A 97 15.67 -8.61 -16.38
CA ARG A 97 14.95 -7.46 -15.82
C ARG A 97 13.62 -7.86 -15.20
N GLU A 98 12.90 -8.83 -15.78
CA GLU A 98 11.68 -9.37 -15.20
C GLU A 98 11.96 -10.02 -13.83
N VAL A 99 12.99 -10.86 -13.73
CA VAL A 99 13.40 -11.45 -12.42
C VAL A 99 13.86 -10.36 -11.46
N MET A 100 14.65 -9.40 -11.93
CA MET A 100 15.10 -8.28 -11.12
C MET A 100 13.90 -7.52 -10.54
N ASN A 101 12.91 -7.22 -11.37
CA ASN A 101 11.69 -6.52 -11.00
C ASN A 101 10.83 -7.31 -10.01
N ASN A 102 10.67 -8.62 -10.22
CA ASN A 102 9.88 -9.50 -9.36
C ASN A 102 10.49 -9.67 -7.96
N PHE A 103 11.81 -9.52 -7.84
CA PHE A 103 12.53 -9.79 -6.60
C PHE A 103 13.16 -8.55 -5.95
N LYS A 104 13.22 -7.41 -6.65
CA LYS A 104 13.75 -6.15 -6.11
C LYS A 104 12.98 -5.75 -4.86
N THR A 105 11.65 -5.79 -4.84
CA THR A 105 10.89 -5.45 -3.63
C THR A 105 11.10 -6.43 -2.47
N TYR A 106 11.48 -7.67 -2.78
CA TYR A 106 11.78 -8.68 -1.77
C TYR A 106 13.17 -8.49 -1.13
N PHE A 107 14.17 -8.13 -1.93
CA PHE A 107 15.55 -7.99 -1.47
C PHE A 107 15.92 -6.56 -1.09
N CYS A 108 15.32 -5.56 -1.74
CA CYS A 108 15.58 -4.14 -1.50
C CYS A 108 15.14 -3.77 -0.08
N LYS A 109 16.09 -3.86 0.83
CA LYS A 109 16.01 -3.29 2.16
C LYS A 109 16.81 -1.99 2.13
N GLU A 110 16.23 -0.92 1.59
CA GLU A 110 16.62 0.38 2.14
C GLU A 110 16.29 0.33 3.64
N ASP A 111 17.12 0.96 4.47
CA ASP A 111 16.94 1.07 5.93
C ASP A 111 15.55 1.60 6.38
N LYS A 112 14.67 1.98 5.45
CA LYS A 112 13.27 2.36 5.65
C LYS A 112 12.40 1.25 6.26
N CYS A 113 12.43 0.03 5.73
CA CYS A 113 11.47 -1.01 6.15
C CYS A 113 11.61 -1.48 7.60
N LEU A 114 12.83 -1.45 8.17
CA LEU A 114 13.09 -2.08 9.47
C LEU A 114 12.33 -1.39 10.61
N LYS A 115 11.90 -0.14 10.35
CA LYS A 115 11.28 0.77 11.30
C LYS A 115 9.90 1.22 10.88
N GLU A 116 9.55 1.18 9.60
CA GLU A 116 8.34 1.81 9.07
C GLU A 116 7.04 1.32 9.71
N THR A 117 6.75 0.01 9.77
CA THR A 117 5.47 -0.45 10.34
C THR A 117 5.38 -0.23 11.84
N GLN A 118 6.44 -0.55 12.61
CA GLN A 118 6.43 -0.30 14.05
C GLN A 118 6.41 1.20 14.37
N ASP A 119 7.11 2.03 13.59
CA ASP A 119 7.06 3.49 13.71
C ASP A 119 5.69 4.04 13.31
N ARG A 120 5.01 3.46 12.29
CA ARG A 120 3.62 3.79 11.93
C ARG A 120 2.67 3.48 13.07
N LEU A 121 2.80 2.30 13.70
CA LEU A 121 2.02 1.94 14.88
C LEU A 121 2.32 2.87 16.06
N ASP A 122 3.59 3.17 16.34
CA ASP A 122 4.00 4.07 17.42
C ASP A 122 3.55 5.52 17.15
N ASN A 123 3.58 5.98 15.89
CA ASN A 123 3.10 7.30 15.50
C ASN A 123 1.58 7.39 15.55
N PHE A 124 0.87 6.36 15.12
CA PHE A 124 -0.57 6.24 15.32
C PHE A 124 -0.91 6.37 16.81
N CYS A 125 -0.17 5.68 17.69
CA CYS A 125 -0.36 5.83 19.13
C CYS A 125 -0.12 7.26 19.60
N LYS A 126 0.94 7.93 19.12
CA LYS A 126 1.24 9.32 19.49
C LYS A 126 0.13 10.27 19.04
N ASP A 127 -0.37 10.11 17.82
CA ASP A 127 -1.44 10.94 17.29
C ASP A 127 -2.75 10.65 18.01
N ALA A 128 -3.13 9.38 18.19
CA ALA A 128 -4.29 8.99 18.99
C ALA A 128 -4.26 9.62 20.40
N LEU A 129 -3.11 9.69 21.07
CA LEU A 129 -3.02 10.35 22.37
C LEU A 129 -3.14 11.87 22.36
N ARG A 130 -2.79 12.55 21.27
CA ARG A 130 -3.13 13.98 21.13
C ARG A 130 -4.63 14.20 21.20
N PHE A 131 -5.42 13.20 20.80
CA PHE A 131 -6.88 13.26 20.82
C PHE A 131 -7.49 12.74 22.13
N LEU A 132 -6.92 11.68 22.73
CA LEU A 132 -7.50 11.02 23.91
C LEU A 132 -7.11 11.67 25.24
N CYS A 133 -6.11 12.56 25.25
CA CYS A 133 -5.58 13.14 26.49
C CYS A 133 -5.85 14.65 26.59
N PRO A 134 -6.38 15.13 27.72
CA PRO A 134 -6.42 16.56 28.03
C PRO A 134 -5.00 17.17 28.10
N SER A 135 -4.87 18.46 27.78
CA SER A 135 -3.62 19.19 27.96
C SER A 135 -3.16 19.10 29.44
N ASN A 136 -1.94 18.59 29.67
CA ASN A 136 -1.28 18.37 30.97
C ASN A 136 -1.53 17.04 31.71
N ASP A 137 -2.08 15.99 31.08
CA ASP A 137 -2.09 14.67 31.71
C ASP A 137 -0.68 14.01 31.70
N SER A 138 -0.10 13.85 32.89
CA SER A 138 1.18 13.17 33.10
C SER A 138 1.18 11.71 32.64
N ASN A 139 0.03 11.04 32.60
CA ASN A 139 -0.11 9.68 32.06
C ASN A 139 0.04 9.63 30.55
N CYS A 140 -0.02 10.77 29.85
CA CYS A 140 0.18 10.90 28.42
C CYS A 140 1.54 11.49 28.05
N SER A 141 2.37 11.80 29.05
CA SER A 141 3.74 12.27 28.84
C SER A 141 4.67 11.11 28.46
N GLY A 142 5.44 11.28 27.38
CA GLY A 142 6.48 10.31 26.99
C GLY A 142 6.43 9.78 25.55
N GLY A 143 5.35 10.03 24.80
CA GLY A 143 5.21 9.53 23.43
C GLY A 143 4.88 8.02 23.44
N PRO A 144 3.59 7.65 23.41
CA PRO A 144 3.15 6.27 23.52
C PRO A 144 3.69 5.41 22.38
N VAL A 145 3.79 4.12 22.65
CA VAL A 145 4.29 3.13 21.69
C VAL A 145 3.31 1.96 21.58
N ALA A 146 3.18 1.40 20.39
CA ALA A 146 2.29 0.29 20.12
C ALA A 146 2.96 -1.03 20.47
N ARG A 147 2.30 -1.84 21.30
CA ARG A 147 2.78 -3.17 21.66
C ARG A 147 1.60 -4.12 21.68
N LYS A 148 1.82 -5.38 21.31
CA LYS A 148 0.87 -6.45 21.60
C LYS A 148 1.26 -7.08 22.94
N ASP A 149 0.48 -6.78 23.96
CA ASP A 149 0.66 -7.28 25.32
C ASP A 149 -0.68 -7.16 26.08
N VAL A 150 -0.69 -7.51 27.35
CA VAL A 150 -1.85 -7.42 28.26
C VAL A 150 -2.05 -6.00 28.80
N GLY A 151 -3.29 -5.64 29.14
CA GLY A 151 -3.66 -4.35 29.73
C GLY A 151 -3.67 -4.39 31.26
N ASN A 152 -4.80 -4.04 31.86
CA ASN A 152 -4.99 -4.08 33.32
C ASN A 152 -5.43 -5.48 33.82
N LEU A 153 -5.76 -5.59 35.12
CA LEU A 153 -6.19 -6.87 35.74
C LEU A 153 -7.41 -7.50 35.06
N THR A 154 -8.25 -6.71 34.40
CA THR A 154 -9.44 -7.19 33.68
C THR A 154 -9.17 -7.44 32.19
N GLU A 155 -8.05 -6.95 31.66
CA GLU A 155 -7.67 -7.04 30.25
C GLU A 155 -6.43 -7.94 30.07
N GLN A 156 -6.57 -9.23 30.39
CA GLN A 156 -5.46 -10.19 30.39
C GLN A 156 -5.15 -10.80 29.00
N GLU A 157 -5.87 -10.40 27.96
CA GLU A 157 -5.63 -10.86 26.59
C GLU A 157 -4.53 -10.04 25.90
N GLN A 158 -3.59 -10.73 25.23
CA GLN A 158 -2.54 -10.09 24.45
C GLN A 158 -3.07 -9.57 23.11
N VAL A 159 -3.39 -8.29 23.06
CA VAL A 159 -3.82 -7.59 21.85
C VAL A 159 -3.04 -6.28 21.70
N TRP A 160 -3.11 -5.70 20.50
CA TRP A 160 -2.40 -4.46 20.19
C TRP A 160 -2.97 -3.28 20.97
N ARG A 161 -2.09 -2.59 21.70
CA ARG A 161 -2.45 -1.42 22.53
C ARG A 161 -1.37 -0.36 22.42
N CYS A 162 -1.75 0.87 22.73
CA CYS A 162 -0.80 1.95 22.94
C CYS A 162 -0.43 2.02 24.40
N TYR A 163 0.87 2.00 24.74
CA TYR A 163 1.38 2.07 26.11
C TYR A 163 2.16 3.34 26.35
N ASN A 164 2.05 3.88 27.57
CA ASN A 164 3.00 4.89 28.03
C ASN A 164 4.40 4.25 28.22
N PRO A 165 5.49 4.82 27.67
CA PRO A 165 6.82 4.21 27.79
C PRO A 165 7.31 4.01 29.22
N SER A 166 6.82 4.80 30.19
CA SER A 166 7.16 4.67 31.62
C SER A 166 6.73 3.35 32.26
N VAL A 167 5.81 2.61 31.64
CA VAL A 167 5.37 1.29 32.13
C VAL A 167 6.10 0.12 31.47
N LEU A 168 7.00 0.42 30.53
CA LEU A 168 7.82 -0.58 29.85
C LEU A 168 9.14 -0.77 30.63
N SER A 169 9.47 -2.02 30.96
CA SER A 169 10.75 -2.45 31.52
C SER A 169 11.54 -3.25 30.47
N GLY A 170 12.82 -3.54 30.74
CA GLY A 170 13.65 -4.42 29.89
C GLY A 170 13.21 -5.90 29.86
N ASP A 171 11.94 -6.17 30.17
CA ASP A 171 11.33 -7.49 30.06
C ASP A 171 10.90 -7.72 28.60
N PHE A 172 11.32 -8.81 27.98
CA PHE A 172 11.00 -9.13 26.59
C PHE A 172 9.58 -9.74 26.44
N SER A 173 8.61 -9.28 27.23
CA SER A 173 7.27 -9.89 27.31
C SER A 173 6.28 -9.39 26.25
N SER A 174 6.52 -8.19 25.71
CA SER A 174 5.67 -7.60 24.68
C SER A 174 6.09 -8.01 23.28
N THR A 175 5.13 -8.00 22.36
CA THR A 175 5.33 -8.24 20.94
C THR A 175 5.34 -6.93 20.14
N CYS A 176 6.27 -6.85 19.20
CA CYS A 176 6.51 -5.76 18.25
C CYS A 176 6.37 -6.29 16.82
N ILE A 177 6.30 -5.40 15.85
CA ILE A 177 6.45 -5.73 14.42
C ILE A 177 7.88 -5.45 13.97
N TRP A 178 8.44 -6.34 13.16
CA TRP A 178 9.74 -6.13 12.54
C TRP A 178 9.77 -6.50 11.05
N GLY A 179 10.62 -5.83 10.29
CA GLY A 179 10.93 -6.13 8.88
C GLY A 179 9.91 -5.65 7.84
N CYS A 180 10.32 -5.66 6.56
CA CYS A 180 9.48 -5.24 5.42
C CYS A 180 8.21 -6.09 5.28
N LEU A 181 8.26 -7.38 5.66
CA LEU A 181 7.09 -8.22 5.81
C LEU A 181 6.74 -8.18 7.29
N PRO A 182 5.66 -7.50 7.71
CA PRO A 182 5.34 -7.34 9.11
C PRO A 182 5.30 -8.72 9.77
N HIS A 183 6.14 -8.97 10.76
CA HIS A 183 6.01 -10.18 11.56
C HIS A 183 6.18 -9.84 13.03
N GLU A 184 5.39 -10.55 13.83
CA GLU A 184 5.42 -10.44 15.27
C GLU A 184 6.76 -10.96 15.81
N VAL A 185 7.48 -10.10 16.54
CA VAL A 185 8.75 -10.42 17.22
C VAL A 185 8.70 -9.96 18.67
N ALA A 186 9.54 -10.54 19.53
CA ALA A 186 9.69 -10.04 20.90
C ALA A 186 10.34 -8.65 20.91
N CYS A 187 9.73 -7.70 21.62
CA CYS A 187 10.30 -6.37 21.83
C CYS A 187 11.45 -6.42 22.84
N GLN A 188 12.37 -5.45 22.77
CA GLN A 188 13.38 -5.23 23.82
C GLN A 188 12.80 -4.77 25.17
N SER A 189 11.54 -4.34 25.19
CA SER A 189 10.87 -3.83 26.37
C SER A 189 9.40 -4.23 26.41
N GLY A 190 8.88 -4.52 27.59
CA GLY A 190 7.51 -4.98 27.78
C GLY A 190 6.90 -4.56 29.11
N VAL A 191 5.62 -4.87 29.30
CA VAL A 191 4.83 -4.31 30.41
C VAL A 191 5.34 -4.81 31.77
N ARG A 192 5.81 -3.88 32.60
CA ARG A 192 6.36 -4.19 33.93
C ARG A 192 5.31 -4.91 34.79
N GLY A 193 5.63 -6.12 35.24
CA GLY A 193 4.73 -6.91 36.08
C GLY A 193 3.49 -7.47 35.35
N ARG A 194 3.46 -7.40 34.02
CA ARG A 194 2.38 -7.91 33.15
C ARG A 194 0.99 -7.32 33.44
N VAL A 195 0.93 -6.11 33.98
CA VAL A 195 -0.32 -5.36 34.15
C VAL A 195 0.02 -3.88 34.09
N SER A 196 -0.78 -3.08 33.37
CA SER A 196 -0.70 -1.63 33.40
C SER A 196 -2.08 -1.00 33.35
N ASP A 197 -2.22 0.17 33.96
CA ASP A 197 -3.38 1.06 33.76
C ASP A 197 -3.02 2.27 32.87
N LYS A 198 -1.79 2.32 32.34
CA LYS A 198 -1.29 3.39 31.46
C LYS A 198 -1.21 2.93 30.01
N HIS A 199 -2.33 2.44 29.50
CA HIS A 199 -2.50 2.00 28.12
C HIS A 199 -3.86 2.40 27.57
N TRP A 200 -3.98 2.32 26.25
CA TRP A 200 -5.22 2.55 25.52
C TRP A 200 -5.47 1.39 24.56
N SER A 201 -6.64 0.77 24.72
CA SER A 201 -7.08 -0.35 23.89
C SER A 201 -7.57 0.18 22.53
N LEU A 202 -6.65 0.24 21.57
CA LEU A 202 -6.84 0.69 20.19
C LEU A 202 -6.53 -0.45 19.21
N THR A 203 -6.98 -1.66 19.56
CA THR A 203 -6.64 -2.92 18.88
C THR A 203 -6.98 -2.88 17.39
N SER A 204 -8.24 -2.63 17.04
CA SER A 204 -8.69 -2.70 15.64
C SER A 204 -7.94 -1.73 14.72
N PRO A 205 -7.70 -0.45 15.09
CA PRO A 205 -6.84 0.43 14.30
C PRO A 205 -5.41 -0.09 14.13
N LEU A 206 -4.77 -0.56 15.20
CA LEU A 206 -3.40 -1.04 15.15
C LEU A 206 -3.28 -2.31 14.28
N GLU A 207 -4.23 -3.23 14.39
CA GLU A 207 -4.29 -4.42 13.53
C GLU A 207 -4.54 -4.07 12.07
N ASN A 208 -5.34 -3.04 11.79
CA ASN A 208 -5.55 -2.54 10.43
C ASN A 208 -4.26 -1.98 9.82
N ILE A 209 -3.45 -1.23 10.59
CA ILE A 209 -2.14 -0.74 10.13
C ILE A 209 -1.21 -1.91 9.79
N ILE A 210 -1.21 -2.96 10.62
CA ILE A 210 -0.40 -4.17 10.35
C ILE A 210 -0.88 -4.85 9.08
N LYS A 211 -2.20 -4.97 8.89
CA LYS A 211 -2.80 -5.54 7.68
C LYS A 211 -2.45 -4.71 6.43
N HIS A 212 -2.44 -3.38 6.51
CA HIS A 212 -2.00 -2.51 5.42
C HIS A 212 -0.53 -2.70 5.10
N ALA A 213 0.33 -2.71 6.12
CA ALA A 213 1.75 -2.96 5.92
C ALA A 213 1.99 -4.36 5.32
N HIS A 214 1.16 -5.36 5.63
CA HIS A 214 1.20 -6.67 4.97
C HIS A 214 0.77 -6.59 3.50
N ALA A 215 -0.26 -5.80 3.17
CA ALA A 215 -0.72 -5.60 1.80
C ALA A 215 0.31 -4.83 0.96
N GLU A 216 0.98 -3.82 1.54
CA GLU A 216 2.07 -3.07 0.93
C GLU A 216 3.33 -3.92 0.73
N ALA A 217 3.61 -4.83 1.67
CA ALA A 217 4.78 -5.72 1.62
C ALA A 217 4.71 -6.78 0.51
N TYR A 218 3.62 -6.85 -0.26
CA TYR A 218 3.40 -7.86 -1.30
C TYR A 218 3.43 -7.31 -2.74
N LYS A 219 4.52 -7.70 -3.43
CA LYS A 219 4.87 -7.81 -4.86
C LYS A 219 4.41 -6.76 -5.88
N ALA A 220 5.38 -6.02 -6.41
CA ALA A 220 5.30 -5.44 -7.74
C ALA A 220 4.99 -6.54 -8.79
N GLY A 221 3.93 -6.34 -9.58
CA GLY A 221 3.45 -7.30 -10.58
C GLY A 221 2.31 -8.22 -10.13
N GLU A 222 1.87 -8.17 -8.86
CA GLU A 222 0.56 -8.76 -8.50
C GLU A 222 -0.58 -7.92 -9.09
N LYS A 223 -1.59 -8.60 -9.64
CA LYS A 223 -2.80 -7.97 -10.18
C LYS A 223 -3.70 -7.56 -9.02
N TYR A 224 -3.53 -6.34 -8.50
CA TYR A 224 -4.46 -5.78 -7.52
C TYR A 224 -5.86 -5.64 -8.14
N VAL A 225 -6.89 -6.01 -7.38
CA VAL A 225 -8.29 -5.87 -7.77
C VAL A 225 -8.61 -4.40 -8.01
N LEU A 226 -8.17 -3.51 -7.12
CA LEU A 226 -8.41 -2.06 -7.25
C LEU A 226 -7.71 -1.50 -8.49
N GLN A 227 -6.45 -1.86 -8.74
CA GLN A 227 -5.76 -1.46 -9.96
C GLN A 227 -6.48 -1.95 -11.23
N ASN A 228 -6.99 -3.18 -11.24
CA ASN A 228 -7.76 -3.70 -12.36
C ASN A 228 -9.08 -2.94 -12.55
N MET A 229 -9.75 -2.54 -11.46
CA MET A 229 -10.96 -1.70 -11.55
C MET A 229 -10.65 -0.36 -12.22
N LEU A 230 -9.54 0.28 -11.84
CA LEU A 230 -9.10 1.54 -12.47
C LEU A 230 -8.71 1.35 -13.95
N ASP A 231 -7.94 0.30 -14.26
CA ASP A 231 -7.53 -0.02 -15.63
C ASP A 231 -8.75 -0.31 -16.53
N ASN A 232 -9.74 -1.06 -16.03
CA ASN A 232 -10.98 -1.32 -16.75
C ASN A 232 -11.81 -0.05 -16.95
N ALA A 233 -11.92 0.81 -15.94
CA ALA A 233 -12.62 2.09 -16.08
C ALA A 233 -11.98 2.97 -17.17
N CYS A 234 -10.65 3.06 -17.21
CA CYS A 234 -9.93 3.73 -18.29
C CYS A 234 -10.19 3.09 -19.65
N LYS A 235 -10.08 1.76 -19.75
CA LYS A 235 -10.32 1.00 -20.97
C LYS A 235 -11.72 1.22 -21.53
N GLU A 236 -12.75 1.18 -20.68
CA GLU A 236 -14.15 1.35 -21.09
C GLU A 236 -14.44 2.79 -21.52
N ALA A 237 -14.04 3.78 -20.72
CA ALA A 237 -14.28 5.18 -21.02
C ALA A 237 -13.57 5.63 -22.32
N LEU A 238 -12.43 5.01 -22.63
CA LEU A 238 -11.59 5.38 -23.76
C LEU A 238 -11.70 4.41 -24.94
N ALA A 239 -12.62 3.44 -24.92
CA ALA A 239 -12.73 2.42 -25.96
C ALA A 239 -12.91 3.00 -27.39
N SER A 240 -13.51 4.19 -27.51
CA SER A 240 -13.67 4.90 -28.79
C SER A 240 -12.40 5.62 -29.27
N LYS A 241 -11.52 6.03 -28.35
CA LYS A 241 -10.27 6.77 -28.62
C LYS A 241 -9.04 5.87 -28.65
N CYS A 242 -9.11 4.74 -27.93
CA CYS A 242 -8.03 3.78 -27.72
C CYS A 242 -8.65 2.37 -27.76
N PRO A 243 -9.02 1.87 -28.95
CA PRO A 243 -9.67 0.57 -29.08
C PRO A 243 -8.73 -0.56 -28.66
N PRO A 244 -9.13 -1.50 -27.79
CA PRO A 244 -8.24 -2.55 -27.28
C PRO A 244 -7.69 -3.52 -28.34
N GLU A 245 -8.38 -3.59 -29.49
CA GLU A 245 -8.05 -4.43 -30.64
C GLU A 245 -7.02 -3.76 -31.56
N GLU A 246 -6.84 -2.43 -31.45
CA GLU A 246 -5.92 -1.69 -32.31
C GLU A 246 -4.48 -1.90 -31.85
N ALA A 247 -3.55 -2.18 -32.78
CA ALA A 247 -2.16 -2.49 -32.45
C ALA A 247 -1.46 -1.37 -31.65
N SER A 248 -1.85 -0.11 -31.89
CA SER A 248 -1.34 1.05 -31.15
C SER A 248 -1.83 1.10 -29.69
N CYS A 249 -3.01 0.55 -29.41
CA CYS A 249 -3.68 0.55 -28.12
C CYS A 249 -4.03 -0.88 -27.67
N MET A 250 -3.16 -1.85 -27.96
CA MET A 250 -3.43 -3.24 -27.62
C MET A 250 -3.64 -3.38 -26.10
N GLY A 251 -4.80 -3.89 -25.71
CA GLY A 251 -5.22 -4.02 -24.30
C GLY A 251 -6.01 -2.83 -23.74
N GLY A 252 -6.04 -1.68 -24.42
CA GLY A 252 -6.75 -0.48 -24.00
C GLY A 252 -5.91 0.48 -23.15
N ALA A 253 -6.48 1.63 -22.78
CA ALA A 253 -5.86 2.58 -21.86
C ALA A 253 -5.82 2.03 -20.42
N VAL A 254 -4.80 2.43 -19.65
CA VAL A 254 -4.56 1.94 -18.27
C VAL A 254 -4.40 3.10 -17.27
N ALA A 255 -4.78 2.90 -16.02
CA ALA A 255 -4.74 3.93 -14.97
C ALA A 255 -3.40 3.92 -14.23
N ARG A 256 -2.72 5.05 -14.15
CA ARG A 256 -1.47 5.20 -13.38
C ARG A 256 -1.43 6.55 -12.69
N LYS A 257 -0.65 6.66 -11.62
CA LYS A 257 -0.31 7.95 -11.00
C LYS A 257 1.10 8.34 -11.36
N ASP A 258 1.21 9.31 -12.26
CA ASP A 258 2.48 9.87 -12.71
C ASP A 258 2.24 11.29 -13.23
N LEU A 259 3.25 11.91 -13.86
CA LEU A 259 3.12 13.23 -14.43
C LEU A 259 2.16 13.23 -15.64
N PRO A 260 1.04 13.96 -15.58
CA PRO A 260 0.04 13.92 -16.65
C PRO A 260 0.46 14.68 -17.91
N SER A 261 1.52 15.50 -17.84
CA SER A 261 2.06 16.23 -18.98
C SER A 261 3.56 16.54 -18.78
N PRO A 262 4.32 16.83 -19.85
CA PRO A 262 5.76 17.10 -19.75
C PRO A 262 6.15 18.30 -18.87
N GLY A 263 5.22 19.23 -18.60
CA GLY A 263 5.44 20.40 -17.75
C GLY A 263 4.83 20.28 -16.35
N ALA A 264 4.18 19.16 -16.02
CA ALA A 264 3.59 18.95 -14.72
C ALA A 264 4.67 18.76 -13.64
N THR A 265 4.47 19.36 -12.47
CA THR A 265 5.34 19.17 -11.29
C THR A 265 4.73 18.24 -10.25
N THR A 266 3.47 17.86 -10.41
CA THR A 266 2.70 17.03 -9.48
C THR A 266 2.17 15.80 -10.21
N LYS A 267 2.35 14.63 -9.61
CA LYS A 267 1.77 13.38 -10.11
C LYS A 267 0.27 13.34 -9.84
N ALA A 268 -0.49 12.78 -10.77
CA ALA A 268 -1.94 12.63 -10.64
C ALA A 268 -2.37 11.29 -11.23
N TRP A 269 -3.45 10.73 -10.68
CA TRP A 269 -4.12 9.58 -11.28
C TRP A 269 -4.70 9.99 -12.64
N SER A 270 -4.33 9.26 -13.69
CA SER A 270 -4.78 9.53 -15.05
C SER A 270 -4.81 8.24 -15.88
N CYS A 271 -5.56 8.25 -16.96
CA CYS A 271 -5.56 7.16 -17.94
C CYS A 271 -4.46 7.41 -18.98
N TYR A 272 -3.61 6.42 -19.21
CA TYR A 272 -2.48 6.48 -20.13
C TYR A 272 -2.71 5.56 -21.32
N HIS A 273 -2.40 6.07 -22.50
CA HIS A 273 -2.31 5.26 -23.71
C HIS A 273 -1.13 4.26 -23.57
N PRO A 274 -1.23 3.01 -24.05
CA PRO A 274 -0.15 2.02 -23.92
C PRO A 274 1.23 2.49 -24.39
N LYS A 275 1.30 3.26 -25.49
CA LYS A 275 2.55 3.90 -25.96
C LYS A 275 3.22 4.86 -24.97
N ALA A 276 2.45 5.47 -24.06
CA ALA A 276 3.02 6.32 -23.01
C ALA A 276 3.69 5.50 -21.90
N ILE A 277 3.50 4.17 -21.86
CA ILE A 277 4.09 3.29 -20.85
C ILE A 277 5.52 2.92 -21.27
N ILE A 278 6.48 3.26 -20.42
CA ILE A 278 7.90 3.03 -20.66
C ILE A 278 8.45 2.04 -19.64
N ASN A 279 8.61 0.78 -20.05
CA ASN A 279 9.06 -0.34 -19.20
C ASN A 279 10.48 -0.19 -18.65
N SER A 280 11.29 0.71 -19.21
CA SER A 280 12.65 1.00 -18.74
C SER A 280 12.72 2.11 -17.68
N THR A 281 11.60 2.77 -17.41
CA THR A 281 11.48 3.80 -16.37
C THR A 281 10.62 3.26 -15.24
N PHE A 282 10.72 3.79 -14.03
CA PHE A 282 9.96 3.32 -12.86
C PHE A 282 9.28 4.49 -12.16
N THR A 283 8.91 5.53 -12.90
CA THR A 283 8.40 6.77 -12.33
C THR A 283 6.94 6.67 -11.90
N SER A 284 6.20 5.71 -12.43
CA SER A 284 4.75 5.63 -12.23
C SER A 284 4.37 4.82 -10.99
N PHE A 285 3.28 5.24 -10.36
CA PHE A 285 2.64 4.49 -9.30
C PHE A 285 1.38 3.79 -9.82
N CYS A 286 1.20 2.59 -9.32
CA CYS A 286 0.05 1.72 -9.37
C CYS A 286 -0.65 1.85 -8.00
N ILE A 287 -1.76 1.15 -7.81
CA ILE A 287 -2.50 1.17 -6.55
C ILE A 287 -2.63 -0.23 -5.97
N SER A 288 -2.40 -0.35 -4.66
CA SER A 288 -2.72 -1.56 -3.92
C SER A 288 -4.24 -1.69 -3.76
N ASP A 289 -4.71 -2.85 -3.31
CA ASP A 289 -6.13 -3.03 -2.94
C ASP A 289 -6.56 -2.15 -1.76
N CYS A 290 -5.61 -1.54 -1.05
CA CYS A 290 -5.83 -0.62 0.06
C CYS A 290 -5.66 0.86 -0.30
N GLY A 291 -5.56 1.20 -1.58
CA GLY A 291 -5.56 2.59 -2.03
C GLY A 291 -4.21 3.28 -1.95
N GLU A 292 -3.17 2.55 -1.53
CA GLU A 292 -1.81 3.07 -1.40
C GLU A 292 -1.08 3.07 -2.74
N ASP A 293 -0.31 4.13 -2.99
CA ASP A 293 0.55 4.26 -4.16
C ASP A 293 1.68 3.22 -4.09
N VAL A 294 1.67 2.24 -4.99
CA VAL A 294 2.72 1.22 -5.11
C VAL A 294 3.49 1.41 -6.39
N GLN A 295 4.82 1.37 -6.36
CA GLN A 295 5.62 1.62 -7.56
C GLN A 295 5.35 0.56 -8.63
N CYS A 296 4.97 0.98 -9.84
CA CYS A 296 4.79 0.05 -10.96
C CYS A 296 6.14 -0.46 -11.48
N LEU A 297 6.09 -1.56 -12.24
CA LEU A 297 7.24 -2.09 -12.99
C LEU A 297 7.58 -1.29 -14.26
N HIS A 298 7.04 -0.09 -14.38
CA HIS A 298 7.20 0.80 -15.52
C HIS A 298 6.98 2.26 -15.08
N GLY A 299 7.30 3.19 -15.96
CA GLY A 299 7.01 4.61 -15.80
C GLY A 299 6.12 5.08 -16.94
N THR A 300 5.89 6.38 -16.99
CA THR A 300 5.17 6.99 -18.10
C THR A 300 6.00 8.08 -18.77
N ASN A 301 5.77 8.28 -20.05
CA ASN A 301 6.25 9.42 -20.78
C ASN A 301 5.08 10.07 -21.54
N PRO A 302 4.52 11.19 -21.03
CA PRO A 302 3.40 11.87 -21.68
C PRO A 302 3.76 12.50 -23.04
N ALA A 303 5.04 12.50 -23.45
CA ALA A 303 5.46 12.89 -24.80
C ALA A 303 5.31 11.76 -25.84
N GLU A 304 5.29 10.49 -25.40
CA GLU A 304 5.26 9.30 -26.28
C GLU A 304 3.84 8.79 -26.54
N GLY A 305 2.86 9.18 -25.72
CA GLY A 305 1.47 8.77 -25.88
C GLY A 305 0.48 9.70 -25.19
N MET A 306 -0.79 9.59 -25.58
CA MET A 306 -1.86 10.39 -25.01
C MET A 306 -2.08 10.06 -23.52
N VAL A 307 -2.41 11.10 -22.76
CA VAL A 307 -2.81 11.01 -21.35
C VAL A 307 -4.16 11.69 -21.20
N TRP A 308 -5.11 11.03 -20.54
CA TRP A 308 -6.46 11.52 -20.29
C TRP A 308 -6.66 11.69 -18.79
N THR A 309 -6.86 12.93 -18.35
CA THR A 309 -6.92 13.30 -16.93
C THR A 309 -8.34 13.52 -16.42
N SER A 310 -9.34 13.62 -17.30
CA SER A 310 -10.70 14.04 -16.95
C SER A 310 -11.81 13.09 -17.42
N GLU A 311 -11.46 12.04 -18.16
CA GLU A 311 -12.44 11.10 -18.74
C GLU A 311 -12.97 10.10 -17.72
N VAL A 312 -12.19 9.87 -16.65
CA VAL A 312 -12.52 8.98 -15.54
C VAL A 312 -12.12 9.69 -14.26
N ASP A 313 -13.03 9.77 -13.29
CA ASP A 313 -12.73 10.26 -11.94
C ASP A 313 -12.09 9.12 -11.12
N LEU A 314 -10.80 8.90 -11.35
CA LEU A 314 -10.05 7.79 -10.76
C LEU A 314 -9.93 7.92 -9.24
N GLU A 315 -9.77 9.13 -8.71
CA GLU A 315 -9.73 9.38 -7.26
C GLU A 315 -11.05 8.96 -6.58
N LYS A 316 -12.18 9.28 -7.22
CA LYS A 316 -13.49 8.80 -6.75
C LYS A 316 -13.62 7.29 -6.83
N LEU A 317 -13.19 6.66 -7.92
CA LEU A 317 -13.19 5.20 -8.06
C LEU A 317 -12.34 4.51 -6.98
N ILE A 318 -11.19 5.08 -6.64
CA ILE A 318 -10.35 4.61 -5.53
C ILE A 318 -11.13 4.67 -4.22
N SER A 319 -11.69 5.85 -3.89
CA SER A 319 -12.46 6.04 -2.66
C SER A 319 -13.67 5.10 -2.55
N ASP A 320 -14.39 4.91 -3.66
CA ASP A 320 -15.58 4.07 -3.72
C ASP A 320 -15.28 2.57 -3.57
N ASN A 321 -14.07 2.11 -3.88
CA ASN A 321 -13.76 0.67 -3.94
C ASN A 321 -12.70 0.22 -2.95
N VAL A 322 -11.88 1.13 -2.41
CA VAL A 322 -10.77 0.79 -1.49
C VAL A 322 -11.24 -0.01 -0.29
N HIS A 323 -12.43 0.29 0.23
CA HIS A 323 -12.97 -0.44 1.37
C HIS A 323 -13.28 -1.90 1.01
N GLN A 324 -13.84 -2.13 -0.17
CA GLN A 324 -14.15 -3.46 -0.68
C GLN A 324 -12.90 -4.26 -0.98
N THR A 325 -11.95 -3.66 -1.67
CA THR A 325 -10.74 -4.35 -2.11
C THR A 325 -9.80 -4.59 -0.93
N CYS A 326 -9.70 -3.67 0.04
CA CYS A 326 -8.78 -3.80 1.17
C CYS A 326 -9.33 -4.69 2.31
N TYR A 327 -10.60 -4.50 2.65
CA TYR A 327 -11.17 -5.12 3.84
C TYR A 327 -12.06 -6.32 3.52
N GLY A 328 -12.39 -6.57 2.25
CA GLY A 328 -13.35 -7.61 1.85
C GLY A 328 -14.78 -7.26 2.30
N THR A 329 -15.03 -5.98 2.54
CA THR A 329 -16.28 -5.45 3.08
C THR A 329 -16.97 -4.62 2.03
N ASP A 330 -18.27 -4.79 1.80
CA ASP A 330 -19.00 -3.92 0.86
C ASP A 330 -18.66 -2.44 1.14
N PRO A 331 -18.43 -1.59 0.11
CA PRO A 331 -18.02 -0.22 0.35
C PRO A 331 -18.98 0.51 1.28
N PRO A 332 -18.47 1.46 2.09
CA PRO A 332 -19.30 2.34 2.91
C PRO A 332 -20.33 3.04 2.01
N GLY A 333 -21.61 2.74 2.20
CA GLY A 333 -22.69 3.49 1.55
C GLY A 333 -22.96 3.15 0.07
N THR A 334 -22.81 1.90 -0.37
CA THR A 334 -23.31 1.49 -1.70
C THR A 334 -24.81 1.66 -1.93
N SER A 335 -25.63 2.02 -0.93
CA SER A 335 -27.06 2.09 -1.20
C SER A 335 -27.54 3.40 -1.84
N ASN A 336 -26.83 4.55 -1.73
CA ASN A 336 -27.37 5.83 -2.23
C ASN A 336 -26.43 7.06 -2.22
N ALA A 337 -26.78 8.10 -2.99
CA ALA A 337 -26.07 9.37 -3.12
C ALA A 337 -26.05 10.22 -1.84
N LEU A 338 -27.12 10.18 -1.03
CA LEU A 338 -27.20 10.95 0.20
C LEU A 338 -26.14 10.53 1.21
N GLN A 339 -25.99 9.23 1.46
CA GLN A 339 -24.96 8.71 2.37
C GLN A 339 -23.54 9.11 1.91
N ARG A 340 -23.29 9.19 0.60
CA ARG A 340 -22.00 9.66 0.07
C ARG A 340 -21.72 11.13 0.37
N GLU A 341 -22.74 11.99 0.38
CA GLU A 341 -22.60 13.39 0.80
C GLU A 341 -22.29 13.49 2.30
N LEU A 342 -22.86 12.62 3.13
CA LEU A 342 -22.53 12.58 4.57
C LEU A 342 -21.09 12.12 4.79
N ASP A 343 -20.66 11.07 4.09
CA ASP A 343 -19.28 10.58 4.18
C ASP A 343 -18.30 11.65 3.66
N LYS A 344 -18.68 12.40 2.60
CA LYS A 344 -17.89 13.55 2.11
C LYS A 344 -17.77 14.65 3.16
N TYR A 345 -18.86 15.03 3.81
CA TYR A 345 -18.84 15.99 4.91
C TYR A 345 -17.84 15.57 5.99
N CYS A 346 -17.87 14.30 6.42
CA CYS A 346 -16.95 13.80 7.42
C CYS A 346 -15.48 13.83 6.97
N ARG A 347 -15.19 13.50 5.71
CA ARG A 347 -13.83 13.62 5.15
C ARG A 347 -13.34 15.06 5.13
N GLU A 348 -14.18 16.00 4.71
CA GLU A 348 -13.82 17.42 4.65
C GLU A 348 -13.62 18.00 6.06
N LEU A 349 -14.56 17.73 6.96
CA LEU A 349 -14.54 18.19 8.35
C LEU A 349 -13.26 17.75 9.07
N LEU A 350 -12.80 16.52 8.81
CA LEU A 350 -11.66 15.93 9.49
C LEU A 350 -10.39 15.90 8.64
N SER A 351 -10.36 16.59 7.49
CA SER A 351 -9.23 16.56 6.55
C SER A 351 -7.88 16.98 7.16
N ASP A 352 -7.91 17.85 8.18
CA ASP A 352 -6.73 18.31 8.92
C ASP A 352 -6.29 17.35 10.05
N ARG A 353 -7.18 16.45 10.48
CA ARG A 353 -7.01 15.56 11.64
C ARG A 353 -6.93 14.07 11.28
N CYS A 354 -7.42 13.73 10.10
CA CYS A 354 -7.68 12.37 9.62
C CYS A 354 -6.71 12.08 8.47
N THR A 355 -5.41 12.03 8.79
CA THR A 355 -4.32 11.89 7.82
C THR A 355 -3.54 10.59 8.03
N GLY A 356 -3.03 10.01 6.94
CA GLY A 356 -2.23 8.79 6.97
C GLY A 356 -3.01 7.58 7.52
N ASP A 357 -2.29 6.70 8.21
CA ASP A 357 -2.81 5.44 8.78
C ASP A 357 -3.97 5.61 9.76
N PHE A 358 -4.09 6.78 10.36
CA PHE A 358 -5.12 7.10 11.34
C PHE A 358 -6.54 7.10 10.72
N CYS A 359 -6.63 7.33 9.40
CA CYS A 359 -7.87 7.37 8.63
C CYS A 359 -7.67 7.01 7.16
N VAL A 360 -7.22 5.79 6.87
CA VAL A 360 -7.12 5.32 5.48
C VAL A 360 -8.50 5.36 4.82
N GLY A 361 -8.62 6.07 3.69
CA GLY A 361 -9.89 6.32 3.00
C GLY A 361 -10.73 7.48 3.55
N GLY A 362 -10.29 8.13 4.64
CA GLY A 362 -10.96 9.27 5.28
C GLY A 362 -12.16 8.88 6.16
N ALA A 363 -12.60 9.79 7.02
CA ALA A 363 -13.71 9.52 7.94
C ALA A 363 -15.05 9.30 7.22
N VAL A 364 -15.92 8.48 7.81
CA VAL A 364 -17.26 8.14 7.27
C VAL A 364 -18.36 8.45 8.28
N ALA A 365 -19.54 8.83 7.80
CA ALA A 365 -20.68 9.20 8.63
C ALA A 365 -21.53 7.98 8.99
N ARG A 366 -21.65 7.65 10.27
CA ARG A 366 -22.57 6.60 10.75
C ARG A 366 -23.31 7.09 11.98
N LYS A 367 -24.50 6.56 12.21
CA LYS A 367 -25.19 6.69 13.49
C LYS A 367 -24.97 5.43 14.30
N ASP A 368 -24.06 5.52 15.27
CA ASP A 368 -23.74 4.44 16.18
C ASP A 368 -23.20 4.99 17.52
N VAL A 369 -22.74 4.11 18.39
CA VAL A 369 -22.22 4.43 19.72
C VAL A 369 -20.85 5.11 19.66
N GLY A 370 -20.57 6.00 20.60
CA GLY A 370 -19.27 6.61 20.80
C GLY A 370 -18.43 5.86 21.83
N ASP A 371 -17.75 6.59 22.70
CA ASP A 371 -16.94 6.00 23.76
C ASP A 371 -17.80 5.37 24.89
N SER A 372 -17.16 4.94 25.98
CA SER A 372 -17.84 4.32 27.13
C SER A 372 -18.87 5.24 27.80
N SER A 373 -18.76 6.56 27.65
CA SER A 373 -19.71 7.56 28.15
C SER A 373 -20.81 7.89 27.14
N GLN A 374 -20.57 7.62 25.85
CA GLN A 374 -21.47 7.94 24.73
C GLN A 374 -22.13 6.69 24.14
N ARG A 375 -22.85 5.94 24.98
CA ARG A 375 -23.48 4.66 24.58
C ARG A 375 -24.76 4.80 23.77
N GLU A 376 -25.26 6.03 23.60
CA GLU A 376 -26.39 6.33 22.72
C GLU A 376 -25.93 6.46 21.27
N LYS A 377 -26.73 5.93 20.34
CA LYS A 377 -26.45 6.03 18.91
C LYS A 377 -26.70 7.45 18.43
N GLN A 378 -25.65 8.09 17.94
CA GLN A 378 -25.69 9.44 17.41
C GLN A 378 -24.94 9.50 16.10
N TRP A 379 -25.33 10.43 15.23
CA TRP A 379 -24.60 10.70 14.00
C TRP A 379 -23.19 11.21 14.31
N ARG A 380 -22.20 10.44 13.88
CA ARG A 380 -20.78 10.70 14.11
C ARG A 380 -19.98 10.45 12.84
N CYS A 381 -18.89 11.19 12.70
CA CYS A 381 -17.82 10.89 11.76
C CYS A 381 -16.85 9.92 12.41
N TYR A 382 -16.75 8.70 11.90
CA TYR A 382 -15.86 7.66 12.42
C TYR A 382 -14.61 7.54 11.58
N SER A 383 -13.48 7.25 12.23
CA SER A 383 -12.36 6.63 11.51
C SER A 383 -12.80 5.22 11.05
N PRO A 384 -12.63 4.87 9.76
CA PRO A 384 -12.98 3.54 9.25
C PRO A 384 -12.30 2.42 10.03
N SER A 385 -11.14 2.70 10.64
CA SER A 385 -10.36 1.71 11.39
C SER A 385 -11.03 1.25 12.71
N GLN A 386 -12.09 1.93 13.16
CA GLN A 386 -12.92 1.54 14.32
C GLN A 386 -14.18 0.79 13.90
N LEU A 387 -14.47 0.71 12.61
CA LEU A 387 -15.67 0.07 12.10
C LEU A 387 -15.36 -1.36 11.63
N THR A 388 -16.34 -2.25 11.80
CA THR A 388 -16.26 -3.64 11.38
C THR A 388 -17.55 -4.09 10.72
N THR A 389 -17.46 -4.95 9.72
CA THR A 389 -18.64 -5.61 9.13
C THR A 389 -19.09 -6.85 9.90
N LEU A 390 -18.38 -7.23 10.96
CA LEU A 390 -18.82 -8.31 11.83
C LEU A 390 -19.95 -7.86 12.76
N ASP A 391 -20.02 -6.56 13.03
CA ASP A 391 -21.05 -5.93 13.86
C ASP A 391 -21.96 -5.07 12.97
N ASP A 392 -23.21 -5.48 12.81
CA ASP A 392 -24.25 -4.73 12.06
C ASP A 392 -24.97 -3.72 12.98
N THR A 393 -24.20 -2.94 13.75
CA THR A 393 -24.75 -1.99 14.72
C THR A 393 -24.99 -0.60 14.13
N ALA A 394 -24.29 -0.22 13.06
CA ALA A 394 -24.41 1.13 12.51
C ALA A 394 -25.72 1.35 11.75
N LEU A 395 -26.21 2.59 11.82
CA LEU A 395 -27.25 3.10 10.94
C LEU A 395 -26.63 4.07 9.92
N CYS A 396 -27.15 3.99 8.70
CA CYS A 396 -26.89 4.87 7.55
C CYS A 396 -28.19 5.53 7.12
N VAL A 397 -28.18 6.37 6.09
CA VAL A 397 -29.40 6.87 5.44
C VAL A 397 -29.63 6.24 4.08
N ASN A 398 -30.89 6.19 3.62
CA ASN A 398 -31.26 5.97 2.22
C ASN A 398 -31.34 7.32 1.44
N GLU A 399 -31.67 7.30 0.13
CA GLU A 399 -31.85 8.52 -0.68
C GLU A 399 -32.92 9.50 -0.14
N CYS A 400 -33.82 9.00 0.70
CA CYS A 400 -34.93 9.75 1.29
C CYS A 400 -34.61 10.30 2.68
N GLY A 401 -33.40 10.06 3.19
CA GLY A 401 -32.99 10.50 4.53
C GLY A 401 -33.50 9.61 5.65
N GLU A 402 -34.11 8.46 5.34
CA GLU A 402 -34.56 7.51 6.36
C GLU A 402 -33.38 6.68 6.86
N GLU A 403 -33.32 6.47 8.18
CA GLU A 403 -32.29 5.65 8.81
C GLU A 403 -32.48 4.17 8.44
N ILE A 404 -31.45 3.57 7.86
CA ILE A 404 -31.40 2.15 7.47
C ILE A 404 -30.21 1.47 8.15
N SER A 405 -30.34 0.18 8.46
CA SER A 405 -29.19 -0.59 8.91
C SER A 405 -28.13 -0.67 7.81
N CYS A 406 -26.87 -0.50 8.19
CA CYS A 406 -25.74 -0.76 7.31
C CYS A 406 -24.67 -1.56 8.04
N LYS A 407 -23.93 -2.35 7.26
CA LYS A 407 -22.70 -2.98 7.74
C LYS A 407 -21.70 -1.87 8.11
N GLN A 408 -20.69 -2.20 8.93
CA GLN A 408 -19.68 -1.25 9.47
C GLN A 408 -20.12 -0.59 10.79
N GLY A 409 -20.57 -1.40 11.73
CA GLY A 409 -20.80 -0.99 13.12
C GLY A 409 -19.50 -0.76 13.88
N VAL A 410 -19.62 -0.11 15.04
CA VAL A 410 -18.50 0.13 15.94
C VAL A 410 -18.02 -1.18 16.56
N SER A 411 -16.76 -1.51 16.28
CA SER A 411 -16.10 -2.72 16.79
C SER A 411 -16.14 -2.75 18.32
N ASN A 412 -16.56 -3.89 18.90
CA ASN A 412 -16.62 -4.09 20.36
C ASN A 412 -17.53 -3.09 21.11
N GLY A 413 -18.40 -2.38 20.40
CA GLY A 413 -19.43 -1.50 20.98
C GLY A 413 -18.92 -0.24 21.68
N VAL A 414 -17.67 0.16 21.46
CA VAL A 414 -17.13 1.46 21.87
C VAL A 414 -16.18 1.98 20.81
N SER A 415 -16.26 3.28 20.51
CA SER A 415 -15.35 3.96 19.60
C SER A 415 -14.68 5.13 20.30
N SER A 416 -13.36 5.19 20.24
CA SER A 416 -12.57 6.32 20.74
C SER A 416 -12.08 7.25 19.62
N LEU A 417 -12.31 6.89 18.35
CA LEU A 417 -11.90 7.66 17.17
C LEU A 417 -13.12 8.05 16.34
N HIS A 418 -13.90 8.97 16.90
CA HIS A 418 -15.10 9.48 16.27
C HIS A 418 -15.35 10.93 16.67
N TRP A 419 -16.21 11.61 15.91
CA TRP A 419 -16.64 12.98 16.17
C TRP A 419 -18.16 13.07 16.07
N THR A 420 -18.81 13.46 17.18
CA THR A 420 -20.27 13.65 17.19
C THR A 420 -20.64 14.90 16.42
N GLU A 421 -21.39 14.72 15.34
CA GLU A 421 -21.77 15.79 14.41
C GLU A 421 -23.28 15.76 14.16
N GLU A 422 -24.04 15.39 15.19
CA GLU A 422 -25.45 15.05 15.02
C GLU A 422 -26.31 16.19 14.45
N PRO A 423 -26.26 17.43 14.97
CA PRO A 423 -27.03 18.51 14.37
C PRO A 423 -26.64 18.82 12.93
N ALA A 424 -25.34 18.76 12.60
CA ALA A 424 -24.83 19.09 11.28
C ALA A 424 -25.20 18.02 10.24
N ILE A 425 -25.01 16.75 10.58
CA ILE A 425 -25.36 15.62 9.72
C ILE A 425 -26.88 15.56 9.51
N LEU A 426 -27.69 15.75 10.56
CA LEU A 426 -29.16 15.80 10.41
C LEU A 426 -29.60 16.96 9.49
N SER A 427 -28.96 18.12 9.61
CA SER A 427 -29.24 19.26 8.72
C SER A 427 -28.89 18.94 7.26
N LEU A 428 -27.76 18.25 7.04
CA LEU A 428 -27.33 17.85 5.70
C LEU A 428 -28.26 16.78 5.09
N ILE A 429 -28.75 15.84 5.90
CA ILE A 429 -29.77 14.86 5.49
C ILE A 429 -31.01 15.57 4.98
N GLU A 430 -31.53 16.54 5.75
CA GLU A 430 -32.73 17.30 5.36
C GLU A 430 -32.51 18.17 4.11
N GLU A 431 -31.32 18.75 3.94
CA GLU A 431 -30.97 19.57 2.77
C GLU A 431 -30.87 18.72 1.49
N LYS A 432 -30.26 17.54 1.59
CA LYS A 432 -29.81 16.75 0.43
C LYS A 432 -30.69 15.57 0.07
N LYS A 433 -31.67 15.17 0.91
CA LYS A 433 -32.59 14.08 0.57
C LYS A 433 -33.37 14.37 -0.71
N LYS A 434 -33.75 13.32 -1.44
CA LYS A 434 -34.56 13.46 -2.66
C LYS A 434 -35.92 14.06 -2.32
N LYS A 435 -36.37 14.99 -3.17
CA LYS A 435 -37.67 15.67 -3.02
C LYS A 435 -38.86 14.75 -3.26
N ASP A 436 -38.71 13.78 -4.17
CA ASP A 436 -39.78 12.85 -4.57
C ASP A 436 -39.65 11.52 -3.82
N CYS A 437 -39.72 11.60 -2.51
CA CYS A 437 -39.81 10.43 -1.65
C CYS A 437 -41.27 10.23 -1.25
N ASN A 438 -41.90 9.19 -1.78
CA ASN A 438 -43.23 8.77 -1.34
C ASN A 438 -43.09 8.21 0.08
N VAL A 439 -43.25 9.08 1.07
CA VAL A 439 -43.41 8.67 2.46
C VAL A 439 -44.77 8.00 2.56
N ALA A 440 -44.80 6.67 2.49
CA ALA A 440 -45.98 5.92 2.87
C ALA A 440 -46.15 6.11 4.37
N ALA A 441 -47.17 6.90 4.73
CA ALA A 441 -47.56 7.17 6.12
C ALA A 441 -48.10 5.93 6.83
#